data_AF-A0A2E6PVV9-F1
#
_entry.id   AF-A0A2E6PVV9-F1
#
_cell.length_a   1.000
_cell.length_b   1.000
_cell.length_c   1.000
_cell.angle_alpha   90.00
_cell.angle_beta   90.00
_cell.angle_gamma   90.00
#
_symmetry.space_group_name_H-M   'P 1'
#
loop_
_entity.id
_entity.type
_entity.pdbx_description
1 polymer ?
#
loop_
_entity_poly.entity_id
_entity_poly.type
_entity_poly.pdbx_seq_one_letter_code
_entity_poly.pdbx_strand_id
1 'polypeptide(L)'
;MKKLLAFFFIVVFNYYLHSQEQAYAVETIAFYNVENLFDHLNDPEKRDDDRTPTGRDKWTAEIFEKKLTNVAKVIADIGKETSTNAPAVIGLSEVENRYVIERLVTTPTLKKYNYAIAHFESPDERGIDVCLLYQKDKFILLRSKKHFLPLLDSSGDRDYTRDQLVVSGLLDNELIYFIVHHWPSRSGGQVRSEPNRIAAAELNRKTVDSIRLINPNAKIINMGDFNDDPNNKSIEDVLGAVGERDELTNNSIFYNPMMSFYKKGIGTSCYRDKWNVLDQVHITPNLLIESNTKWYFWKAGIFNPSYLYNKKGRYKGYPFRSFAGGKFTGGYSDHFPVYALLIKKQ
;
A
#
# COMPACT_ATOMS: atom_id res chain seq x y z
N MET A 1 67.27 42.50 -39.78
CA MET A 1 65.96 42.48 -39.10
C MET A 1 65.17 41.25 -39.56
N LYS A 2 65.11 40.18 -38.76
CA LYS A 2 64.12 39.09 -38.94
C LYS A 2 63.59 38.73 -37.55
N LYS A 3 62.35 39.12 -37.27
CA LYS A 3 61.64 38.80 -36.02
C LYS A 3 61.15 37.35 -36.12
N LEU A 4 61.63 36.49 -35.24
CA LEU A 4 61.11 35.13 -35.07
C LEU A 4 59.96 35.20 -34.06
N LEU A 5 58.72 35.01 -34.51
CA LEU A 5 57.55 34.91 -33.64
C LEU A 5 57.52 33.47 -33.08
N ALA A 6 57.82 33.30 -31.79
CA ALA A 6 57.61 32.04 -31.09
C ALA A 6 56.14 31.98 -30.66
N PHE A 7 55.36 31.09 -31.28
CA PHE A 7 53.97 30.84 -30.92
C PHE A 7 53.94 29.81 -29.78
N PHE A 8 53.60 30.27 -28.57
CA PHE A 8 53.45 29.40 -27.40
C PHE A 8 52.11 28.66 -27.51
N PHE A 9 52.16 27.36 -27.83
CA PHE A 9 50.99 26.49 -27.85
C PHE A 9 50.60 26.15 -26.41
N ILE A 10 49.62 26.85 -25.84
CA ILE A 10 49.03 26.49 -24.54
C ILE A 10 48.12 25.28 -24.78
N VAL A 11 48.61 24.10 -24.39
CA VAL A 11 47.81 22.87 -24.34
C VAL A 11 46.90 22.96 -23.12
N VAL A 12 45.64 23.35 -23.32
CA VAL A 12 44.60 23.28 -22.29
C VAL A 12 44.17 21.82 -22.16
N PHE A 13 44.67 21.14 -21.12
CA PHE A 13 44.13 19.86 -20.69
C PHE A 13 42.72 20.08 -20.12
N ASN A 14 41.70 19.77 -20.91
CA ASN A 14 40.33 19.63 -20.42
C ASN A 14 40.26 18.36 -19.58
N TYR A 15 40.41 18.50 -18.26
CA TYR A 15 40.04 17.44 -17.33
C TYR A 15 38.51 17.30 -17.37
N TYR A 16 38.02 16.34 -18.15
CA TYR A 16 36.65 15.87 -18.05
C TYR A 16 36.48 15.17 -16.69
N LEU A 17 36.15 15.94 -15.66
CA LEU A 17 35.62 15.43 -14.41
C LEU A 17 34.33 14.69 -14.73
N HIS A 18 34.43 13.37 -14.92
CA HIS A 18 33.27 12.50 -14.93
C HIS A 18 32.74 12.49 -13.50
N SER A 19 31.65 13.22 -13.26
CA SER A 19 30.78 12.93 -12.13
C SER A 19 30.35 11.48 -12.30
N GLN A 20 30.87 10.56 -11.47
CA GLN A 20 30.37 9.19 -11.44
C GLN A 20 28.87 9.28 -11.13
N GLU A 21 28.02 8.80 -12.05
CA GLU A 21 26.61 8.61 -11.76
C GLU A 21 26.50 7.63 -10.58
N GLN A 22 26.07 8.13 -9.43
CA GLN A 22 25.86 7.31 -8.25
C GLN A 22 24.72 6.35 -8.53
N ALA A 23 25.02 5.05 -8.61
CA ALA A 23 24.02 4.01 -8.77
C ALA A 23 23.26 3.78 -7.45
N TYR A 24 21.95 3.53 -7.56
CA TYR A 24 21.08 3.19 -6.46
C TYR A 24 20.31 1.91 -6.77
N ALA A 25 20.26 0.99 -5.82
CA ALA A 25 19.26 -0.05 -5.78
C ALA A 25 17.92 0.58 -5.37
N VAL A 26 16.81 0.09 -5.94
CA VAL A 26 15.45 0.57 -5.65
C VAL A 26 14.56 -0.60 -5.30
N GLU A 27 13.83 -0.48 -4.19
CA GLU A 27 12.78 -1.42 -3.82
C GLU A 27 11.41 -0.74 -3.74
N THR A 28 10.41 -1.41 -4.32
CA THR A 28 9.02 -0.94 -4.28
C THR A 28 8.29 -1.67 -3.16
N ILE A 29 7.72 -0.91 -2.23
CA ILE A 29 6.79 -1.39 -1.21
C ILE A 29 5.40 -0.84 -1.55
N ALA A 30 4.37 -1.69 -1.64
CA ALA A 30 3.06 -1.26 -2.11
C ALA A 30 1.91 -1.64 -1.17
N PHE A 31 0.77 -0.99 -1.34
CA PHE A 31 -0.51 -1.41 -0.77
C PHE A 31 -1.60 -1.31 -1.84
N TYR A 32 -2.53 -2.28 -1.83
CA TYR A 32 -3.67 -2.28 -2.75
C TYR A 32 -4.94 -2.88 -2.12
N ASN A 33 -6.00 -2.07 -2.00
CA ASN A 33 -7.34 -2.59 -1.80
C ASN A 33 -7.82 -3.26 -3.10
N VAL A 34 -8.03 -4.58 -3.05
CA VAL A 34 -8.36 -5.37 -4.25
C VAL A 34 -9.85 -5.46 -4.54
N GLU A 35 -10.71 -4.66 -3.87
CA GLU A 35 -12.17 -4.62 -4.05
C GLU A 35 -12.79 -6.02 -4.04
N ASN A 36 -12.98 -6.56 -2.83
CA ASN A 36 -13.70 -7.81 -2.57
C ASN A 36 -13.24 -8.97 -3.48
N LEU A 37 -12.00 -9.42 -3.30
CA LEU A 37 -11.49 -10.61 -3.96
C LEU A 37 -11.92 -11.86 -3.17
N PHE A 38 -13.08 -12.38 -3.53
CA PHE A 38 -13.65 -13.64 -3.04
C PHE A 38 -13.31 -14.80 -3.98
N ASP A 39 -13.37 -16.02 -3.48
CA ASP A 39 -13.55 -17.21 -4.30
C ASP A 39 -15.00 -17.31 -4.79
N HIS A 40 -15.38 -18.43 -5.41
CA HIS A 40 -16.68 -18.58 -6.06
C HIS A 40 -17.56 -19.65 -5.38
N LEU A 41 -17.16 -20.08 -4.19
CA LEU A 41 -17.88 -21.03 -3.34
C LEU A 41 -18.51 -20.25 -2.20
N ASN A 42 -19.69 -20.66 -1.77
CA ASN A 42 -20.37 -20.02 -0.64
C ASN A 42 -19.82 -20.56 0.67
N ASP A 43 -19.50 -19.67 1.61
CA ASP A 43 -19.27 -20.01 3.00
C ASP A 43 -20.53 -19.71 3.83
N PRO A 44 -21.27 -20.73 4.31
CA PRO A 44 -22.50 -20.53 5.07
C PRO A 44 -22.30 -19.80 6.42
N GLU A 45 -21.06 -19.64 6.89
CA GLU A 45 -20.74 -18.89 8.11
C GLU A 45 -20.39 -17.41 7.85
N LYS A 46 -20.30 -16.99 6.58
CA LYS A 46 -19.94 -15.63 6.16
C LYS A 46 -21.07 -14.96 5.38
N ARG A 47 -20.99 -13.63 5.28
CA ARG A 47 -21.91 -12.81 4.46
C ARG A 47 -21.35 -12.64 3.05
N ASP A 48 -21.15 -13.74 2.34
CA ASP A 48 -20.58 -13.82 1.00
C ASP A 48 -21.61 -14.26 -0.07
N ASP A 49 -22.88 -14.49 0.29
CA ASP A 49 -23.93 -14.97 -0.64
C ASP A 49 -24.05 -14.15 -1.94
N ASP A 50 -23.80 -12.83 -1.86
CA ASP A 50 -23.76 -11.92 -3.01
C ASP A 50 -22.69 -12.31 -4.05
N ARG A 51 -21.60 -12.96 -3.60
CA ARG A 51 -20.41 -13.39 -4.33
C ARG A 51 -20.47 -14.86 -4.76
N THR A 52 -21.67 -15.33 -5.07
CA THR A 52 -21.90 -16.64 -5.69
C THR A 52 -22.46 -16.53 -7.12
N PRO A 53 -22.45 -17.63 -7.91
CA PRO A 53 -23.04 -17.60 -9.25
C PRO A 53 -24.53 -17.24 -9.28
N THR A 54 -25.25 -17.56 -8.19
CA THR A 54 -26.68 -17.28 -8.00
C THR A 54 -26.95 -16.00 -7.20
N GLY A 55 -25.92 -15.43 -6.57
CA GLY A 55 -25.98 -14.21 -5.79
C GLY A 55 -26.18 -12.95 -6.63
N ARG A 56 -26.32 -11.80 -5.94
CA ARG A 56 -26.57 -10.50 -6.59
C ARG A 56 -25.52 -10.16 -7.64
N ASP A 57 -24.25 -10.44 -7.38
CA ASP A 57 -23.14 -10.03 -8.24
C ASP A 57 -22.83 -11.05 -9.35
N LYS A 58 -23.56 -12.18 -9.38
CA LYS A 58 -23.43 -13.30 -10.34
C LYS A 58 -21.98 -13.76 -10.48
N TRP A 59 -21.31 -13.94 -9.35
CA TRP A 59 -19.89 -14.20 -9.29
C TRP A 59 -19.58 -15.66 -9.66
N THR A 60 -19.09 -15.88 -10.87
CA THR A 60 -18.75 -17.20 -11.40
C THR A 60 -17.27 -17.50 -11.26
N ALA A 61 -16.89 -18.78 -11.43
CA ALA A 61 -15.48 -19.18 -11.54
C ALA A 61 -14.73 -18.39 -12.63
N GLU A 62 -15.37 -18.10 -13.77
CA GLU A 62 -14.76 -17.31 -14.83
C GLU A 62 -14.46 -15.86 -14.38
N ILE A 63 -15.39 -15.24 -13.65
CA ILE A 63 -15.20 -13.89 -13.09
C ILE A 63 -14.07 -13.91 -12.05
N PHE A 64 -14.03 -14.93 -11.19
CA PHE A 64 -12.95 -15.11 -10.23
C PHE A 64 -11.57 -15.20 -10.92
N GLU A 65 -11.40 -16.07 -11.92
CA GLU A 65 -10.14 -16.19 -12.68
C GLU A 65 -9.76 -14.88 -13.38
N LYS A 66 -10.75 -14.18 -13.94
CA LYS A 66 -10.53 -12.89 -14.59
C LYS A 66 -10.09 -11.82 -13.59
N LYS A 67 -10.72 -11.79 -12.42
CA LYS A 67 -10.37 -10.87 -11.34
C LYS A 67 -8.96 -11.17 -10.82
N LEU A 68 -8.59 -12.43 -10.60
CA LEU A 68 -7.23 -12.83 -10.23
C LEU A 68 -6.21 -12.32 -11.25
N THR A 69 -6.48 -12.51 -12.55
CA THR A 69 -5.61 -12.05 -13.63
C THR A 69 -5.47 -10.53 -13.64
N ASN A 70 -6.56 -9.80 -13.41
CA ASN A 70 -6.57 -8.34 -13.36
C ASN A 70 -5.74 -7.83 -12.16
N VAL A 71 -5.95 -8.37 -10.96
CA VAL A 71 -5.18 -8.01 -9.75
C VAL A 71 -3.70 -8.37 -9.94
N ALA A 72 -3.40 -9.56 -10.45
CA ALA A 72 -2.03 -10.01 -10.72
C ALA A 72 -1.28 -9.09 -11.68
N LYS A 73 -1.94 -8.60 -12.73
CA LYS A 73 -1.39 -7.61 -13.65
C LYS A 73 -1.02 -6.32 -12.93
N VAL A 74 -1.90 -5.82 -12.06
CA VAL A 74 -1.65 -4.59 -11.30
C VAL A 74 -0.43 -4.76 -10.40
N ILE A 75 -0.39 -5.82 -9.60
CA ILE A 75 0.73 -6.09 -8.69
C ILE A 75 2.06 -6.13 -9.46
N ALA A 76 2.11 -6.79 -10.62
CA ALA A 76 3.32 -6.91 -11.43
C ALA A 76 3.80 -5.59 -12.07
N ASP A 77 2.91 -4.61 -12.26
CA ASP A 77 3.21 -3.35 -12.93
C ASP A 77 3.52 -2.20 -11.95
N ILE A 78 3.11 -2.28 -10.67
CA ILE A 78 3.39 -1.23 -9.67
C ILE A 78 4.90 -1.00 -9.53
N GLY A 79 5.33 0.25 -9.71
CA GLY A 79 6.73 0.67 -9.53
C GLY A 79 7.70 0.22 -10.63
N LYS A 80 7.22 -0.51 -11.64
CA LYS A 80 8.05 -1.07 -12.72
C LYS A 80 8.79 -0.02 -13.55
N GLU A 81 8.23 1.19 -13.67
CA GLU A 81 8.88 2.33 -14.32
C GLU A 81 10.15 2.80 -13.58
N THR A 82 10.33 2.41 -12.31
CA THR A 82 11.47 2.84 -11.48
C THR A 82 12.34 1.70 -10.97
N SER A 83 11.77 0.58 -10.49
CA SER A 83 12.57 -0.53 -9.93
C SER A 83 12.78 -1.72 -10.87
N THR A 84 12.23 -1.69 -12.09
CA THR A 84 12.21 -2.79 -13.09
C THR A 84 11.60 -4.13 -12.63
N ASN A 85 11.30 -4.28 -11.33
CA ASN A 85 10.71 -5.45 -10.70
C ASN A 85 9.32 -5.13 -10.13
N ALA A 86 8.52 -6.15 -9.84
CA ALA A 86 7.30 -6.01 -9.04
C ALA A 86 7.66 -5.66 -7.58
N PRO A 87 6.69 -5.21 -6.75
CA PRO A 87 6.93 -4.86 -5.36
C PRO A 87 7.63 -5.97 -4.58
N ALA A 88 8.70 -5.63 -3.84
CA ALA A 88 9.37 -6.59 -2.96
C ALA A 88 8.42 -7.05 -1.85
N VAL A 89 7.60 -6.13 -1.35
CA VAL A 89 6.54 -6.37 -0.38
C VAL A 89 5.29 -5.62 -0.81
N ILE A 90 4.12 -6.25 -0.70
CA ILE A 90 2.83 -5.61 -0.95
C ILE A 90 1.79 -6.04 0.09
N GLY A 91 1.13 -5.06 0.71
CA GLY A 91 -0.07 -5.30 1.52
C GLY A 91 -1.32 -5.30 0.66
N LEU A 92 -2.27 -6.20 0.95
CA LEU A 92 -3.57 -6.24 0.30
C LEU A 92 -4.68 -6.13 1.35
N SER A 93 -5.82 -5.57 0.97
CA SER A 93 -7.08 -5.62 1.73
C SER A 93 -8.23 -6.09 0.87
N GLU A 94 -9.29 -6.53 1.53
CA GLU A 94 -10.47 -7.12 0.90
C GLU A 94 -10.17 -8.42 0.16
N VAL A 95 -9.32 -9.25 0.74
CA VAL A 95 -9.04 -10.62 0.27
C VAL A 95 -9.75 -11.58 1.18
N GLU A 96 -10.57 -12.48 0.64
CA GLU A 96 -11.40 -13.35 1.46
C GLU A 96 -10.58 -14.30 2.35
N ASN A 97 -9.81 -15.21 1.73
CA ASN A 97 -9.18 -16.28 2.50
C ASN A 97 -7.81 -16.68 1.93
N ARG A 98 -7.15 -17.61 2.62
CA ARG A 98 -5.83 -18.11 2.22
C ARG A 98 -5.84 -18.75 0.83
N TYR A 99 -6.90 -19.47 0.47
CA TYR A 99 -7.02 -20.12 -0.83
C TYR A 99 -7.00 -19.08 -1.96
N VAL A 100 -7.77 -18.00 -1.84
CA VAL A 100 -7.77 -16.89 -2.79
C VAL A 100 -6.37 -16.29 -2.98
N ILE A 101 -5.65 -16.06 -1.88
CA ILE A 101 -4.30 -15.48 -1.92
C ILE A 101 -3.33 -16.43 -2.63
N GLU A 102 -3.40 -17.73 -2.37
CA GLU A 102 -2.58 -18.74 -3.04
C GLU A 102 -2.89 -18.83 -4.54
N ARG A 103 -4.17 -18.76 -4.92
CA ARG A 103 -4.59 -18.67 -6.33
C ARG A 103 -4.01 -17.42 -7.00
N LEU A 104 -3.99 -16.28 -6.31
CA LEU A 104 -3.45 -15.02 -6.83
C LEU A 104 -1.94 -15.10 -7.11
N VAL A 105 -1.14 -15.52 -6.12
CA VAL A 105 0.33 -15.54 -6.28
C VAL A 105 0.82 -16.61 -7.26
N THR A 106 0.00 -17.62 -7.54
CA THR A 106 0.30 -18.68 -8.52
C THR A 106 -0.18 -18.39 -9.94
N THR A 107 -0.85 -17.25 -10.18
CA THR A 107 -1.20 -16.78 -11.53
C THR A 107 0.05 -16.72 -12.43
N PRO A 108 -0.08 -16.95 -13.76
CA PRO A 108 1.07 -16.91 -14.67
C PRO A 108 1.88 -15.62 -14.59
N THR A 109 1.22 -14.48 -14.35
CA THR A 109 1.86 -13.16 -14.22
C THR A 109 2.73 -13.05 -12.96
N LEU A 110 2.28 -13.59 -11.82
CA LEU A 110 2.95 -13.42 -10.53
C LEU A 110 3.86 -14.57 -10.13
N LYS A 111 3.66 -15.78 -10.67
CA LYS A 111 4.39 -16.99 -10.28
C LYS A 111 5.92 -16.81 -10.30
N LYS A 112 6.45 -16.04 -11.27
CA LYS A 112 7.89 -15.77 -11.42
C LYS A 112 8.51 -14.92 -10.30
N TYR A 113 7.72 -14.17 -9.54
CA TYR A 113 8.21 -13.33 -8.44
C TYR A 113 8.28 -14.09 -7.10
N ASN A 114 7.82 -15.36 -7.06
CA ASN A 114 7.95 -16.26 -5.92
C ASN A 114 7.50 -15.62 -4.58
N TYR A 115 6.31 -15.01 -4.59
CA TYR A 115 5.72 -14.41 -3.39
C TYR A 115 5.42 -15.48 -2.33
N ALA A 116 5.78 -15.18 -1.08
CA ALA A 116 5.27 -15.84 0.12
C ALA A 116 4.21 -14.96 0.79
N ILE A 117 3.46 -15.54 1.73
CA ILE A 117 2.23 -14.99 2.29
C ILE A 117 2.33 -14.92 3.82
N ALA A 118 2.04 -13.76 4.40
CA ALA A 118 1.64 -13.59 5.79
C ALA A 118 0.18 -13.14 5.84
N HIS A 119 -0.68 -13.98 6.41
CA HIS A 119 -2.13 -13.78 6.46
C HIS A 119 -2.71 -14.48 7.69
N PHE A 120 -3.77 -13.91 8.23
CA PHE A 120 -4.61 -14.52 9.25
C PHE A 120 -6.06 -14.14 8.98
N GLU A 121 -6.98 -15.05 9.27
CA GLU A 121 -8.40 -14.71 9.31
C GLU A 121 -8.72 -13.72 10.42
N SER A 122 -9.63 -12.80 10.12
CA SER A 122 -10.15 -11.78 11.02
C SER A 122 -11.66 -11.92 11.26
N PRO A 123 -12.21 -11.27 12.29
CA PRO A 123 -13.62 -11.42 12.65
C PRO A 123 -14.62 -10.73 11.69
N ASP A 124 -14.19 -10.17 10.57
CA ASP A 124 -15.10 -9.49 9.63
C ASP A 124 -16.22 -10.43 9.15
N GLU A 125 -17.45 -9.93 9.20
CA GLU A 125 -18.65 -10.73 8.89
C GLU A 125 -18.73 -11.13 7.42
N ARG A 126 -18.08 -10.37 6.53
CA ARG A 126 -17.98 -10.73 5.11
C ARG A 126 -16.89 -11.76 4.86
N GLY A 127 -16.05 -12.05 5.85
CA GLY A 127 -14.93 -12.98 5.69
C GLY A 127 -13.78 -12.41 4.89
N ILE A 128 -13.57 -11.10 4.87
CA ILE A 128 -12.44 -10.48 4.16
C ILE A 128 -11.38 -9.94 5.11
N ASP A 129 -10.14 -10.14 4.71
CA ASP A 129 -8.95 -9.88 5.49
C ASP A 129 -7.98 -8.91 4.81
N VAL A 130 -6.90 -8.65 5.55
CA VAL A 130 -5.66 -8.10 5.02
C VAL A 130 -4.58 -9.18 4.93
N CYS A 131 -3.67 -9.04 3.97
CA CYS A 131 -2.49 -9.89 3.89
C CYS A 131 -1.25 -9.11 3.48
N LEU A 132 -0.08 -9.70 3.73
CA LEU A 132 1.20 -9.21 3.23
C LEU A 132 1.81 -10.28 2.31
N LEU A 133 2.08 -9.90 1.08
CA LEU A 133 2.87 -10.70 0.13
C LEU A 133 4.29 -10.16 0.08
N TYR A 134 5.27 -11.05 0.03
CA TYR A 134 6.68 -10.67 -0.07
C TYR A 134 7.48 -11.61 -0.97
N GLN A 135 8.36 -11.06 -1.81
CA GLN A 135 9.24 -11.88 -2.66
C GLN A 135 10.29 -12.56 -1.77
N LYS A 136 10.34 -13.90 -1.79
CA LYS A 136 11.23 -14.67 -0.90
C LYS A 136 12.71 -14.33 -1.07
N ASP A 137 13.12 -13.95 -2.27
CA ASP A 137 14.51 -13.63 -2.59
C ASP A 137 14.93 -12.24 -2.07
N LYS A 138 13.97 -11.41 -1.65
CA LYS A 138 14.20 -10.05 -1.17
C LYS A 138 13.91 -9.87 0.31
N PHE A 139 12.94 -10.62 0.83
CA PHE A 139 12.46 -10.47 2.20
C PHE A 139 12.37 -11.79 2.95
N ILE A 140 13.00 -11.83 4.12
CA ILE A 140 12.94 -12.98 5.04
C ILE A 140 11.98 -12.64 6.17
N LEU A 141 10.85 -13.34 6.24
CA LEU A 141 9.91 -13.22 7.35
C LEU A 141 10.52 -13.71 8.66
N LEU A 142 10.49 -12.89 9.70
CA LEU A 142 10.90 -13.27 11.06
C LEU A 142 9.70 -13.54 11.96
N ARG A 143 8.68 -12.67 11.90
CA ARG A 143 7.47 -12.79 12.74
C ARG A 143 6.29 -12.13 12.07
N SER A 144 5.11 -12.73 12.23
CA SER A 144 3.82 -12.14 11.87
C SER A 144 2.85 -12.30 13.03
N LYS A 145 2.03 -11.28 13.30
CA LYS A 145 1.01 -11.29 14.35
C LYS A 145 -0.18 -10.43 13.93
N LYS A 146 -1.38 -10.83 14.34
CA LYS A 146 -2.58 -10.00 14.23
C LYS A 146 -2.90 -9.29 15.54
N HIS A 147 -3.43 -8.07 15.44
CA HIS A 147 -3.89 -7.26 16.55
C HIS A 147 -5.40 -7.03 16.38
N PHE A 148 -6.17 -7.58 17.32
CA PHE A 148 -7.63 -7.48 17.31
C PHE A 148 -8.10 -6.06 17.64
N LEU A 149 -9.06 -5.57 16.87
CA LEU A 149 -9.72 -4.29 17.08
C LEU A 149 -11.10 -4.51 17.76
N PRO A 150 -11.22 -4.31 19.08
CA PRO A 150 -12.50 -4.40 19.76
C PRO A 150 -13.35 -3.16 19.44
N LEU A 151 -14.50 -3.36 18.80
CA LEU A 151 -15.53 -2.33 18.60
C LEU A 151 -16.85 -2.79 19.19
N LEU A 152 -17.67 -1.80 19.58
CA LEU A 152 -19.04 -1.98 20.01
C LEU A 152 -19.96 -1.14 19.14
N ASP A 153 -21.14 -1.66 18.83
CA ASP A 153 -22.17 -0.93 18.11
C ASP A 153 -22.97 0.00 19.03
N SER A 154 -24.01 0.66 18.50
CA SER A 154 -24.85 1.58 19.27
C SER A 154 -25.68 0.89 20.37
N SER A 155 -25.87 -0.42 20.28
CA SER A 155 -26.59 -1.23 21.27
C SER A 155 -25.65 -1.74 22.37
N GLY A 156 -24.32 -1.55 22.21
CA GLY A 156 -23.28 -2.10 23.08
C GLY A 156 -22.91 -3.53 22.74
N ASP A 157 -23.42 -4.07 21.63
CA ASP A 157 -23.05 -5.40 21.13
C ASP A 157 -21.72 -5.31 20.35
N ARG A 158 -21.08 -6.46 20.15
CA ARG A 158 -19.81 -6.52 19.41
C ARG A 158 -20.01 -6.12 17.95
N ASP A 159 -19.28 -5.09 17.53
CA ASP A 159 -19.17 -4.69 16.13
C ASP A 159 -17.92 -5.36 15.52
N TYR A 160 -18.15 -6.17 14.49
CA TYR A 160 -17.14 -7.04 13.91
C TYR A 160 -16.39 -6.32 12.79
N THR A 161 -15.06 -6.36 12.84
CA THR A 161 -14.20 -5.70 11.86
C THR A 161 -12.88 -6.46 11.70
N ARG A 162 -12.03 -5.95 10.80
CA ARG A 162 -10.75 -6.56 10.45
C ARG A 162 -9.68 -6.29 11.52
N ASP A 163 -8.80 -7.27 11.67
CA ASP A 163 -7.60 -7.15 12.49
C ASP A 163 -6.50 -6.34 11.76
N GLN A 164 -5.54 -5.79 12.52
CA GLN A 164 -4.32 -5.21 11.96
C GLN A 164 -3.20 -6.25 11.93
N LEU A 165 -2.58 -6.46 10.77
CA LEU A 165 -1.47 -7.38 10.57
C LEU A 165 -0.14 -6.67 10.81
N VAL A 166 0.68 -7.21 11.71
CA VAL A 166 2.03 -6.73 12.02
C VAL A 166 3.03 -7.78 11.58
N VAL A 167 4.00 -7.38 10.76
CA VAL A 167 5.05 -8.25 10.24
C VAL A 167 6.40 -7.63 10.49
N SER A 168 7.37 -8.42 10.93
CA SER A 168 8.78 -8.04 10.97
C SER A 168 9.59 -9.01 10.12
N GLY A 169 10.56 -8.49 9.39
CA GLY A 169 11.50 -9.31 8.64
C GLY A 169 12.68 -8.54 8.09
N LEU A 170 13.54 -9.23 7.35
CA LEU A 170 14.77 -8.67 6.81
C LEU A 170 14.60 -8.37 5.33
N LEU A 171 14.63 -7.08 4.94
CA LEU A 171 14.76 -6.65 3.55
C LEU A 171 16.24 -6.40 3.27
N ASP A 172 16.88 -7.26 2.47
CA ASP A 172 18.33 -7.20 2.24
C ASP A 172 19.14 -7.11 3.56
N ASN A 173 18.87 -8.06 4.47
CA ASN A 173 19.45 -8.16 5.82
C ASN A 173 19.14 -6.99 6.78
N GLU A 174 18.27 -6.04 6.40
CA GLU A 174 17.84 -4.97 7.28
C GLU A 174 16.46 -5.24 7.89
N LEU A 175 16.38 -5.16 9.21
CA LEU A 175 15.11 -5.33 9.93
C LEU A 175 14.16 -4.18 9.61
N ILE A 176 13.01 -4.54 9.03
CA ILE A 176 11.90 -3.64 8.73
C ILE A 176 10.61 -4.25 9.28
N TYR A 177 9.71 -3.38 9.73
CA TYR A 177 8.38 -3.73 10.18
C TYR A 177 7.34 -3.20 9.19
N PHE A 178 6.32 -4.00 8.93
CA PHE A 178 5.15 -3.64 8.16
C PHE A 178 3.92 -3.76 9.04
N ILE A 179 3.04 -2.77 8.96
CA ILE A 179 1.69 -2.85 9.52
C ILE A 179 0.72 -2.70 8.36
N VAL A 180 -0.16 -3.70 8.17
CA VAL A 180 -1.17 -3.73 7.11
C VAL A 180 -2.56 -3.75 7.72
N HIS A 181 -3.45 -2.90 7.24
CA HIS A 181 -4.79 -2.78 7.80
C HIS A 181 -5.84 -2.30 6.79
N HIS A 182 -7.10 -2.52 7.14
CA HIS A 182 -8.27 -1.98 6.45
C HIS A 182 -9.27 -1.49 7.49
N TRP A 183 -9.24 -0.19 7.77
CA TRP A 183 -10.03 0.42 8.84
C TRP A 183 -11.54 0.39 8.56
N PRO A 184 -12.38 0.53 9.60
CA PRO A 184 -13.83 0.61 9.45
C PRO A 184 -14.25 1.65 8.40
N SER A 185 -15.18 1.26 7.53
CA SER A 185 -15.61 2.13 6.42
C SER A 185 -16.43 3.33 6.90
N ARG A 186 -16.68 4.28 5.98
CA ARG A 186 -17.53 5.45 6.24
C ARG A 186 -19.04 5.15 6.17
N SER A 187 -19.44 3.89 6.34
CA SER A 187 -20.85 3.46 6.32
C SER A 187 -21.69 4.23 7.34
N GLY A 188 -22.88 4.67 6.94
CA GLY A 188 -23.75 5.52 7.77
C GLY A 188 -23.30 6.98 7.91
N GLY A 189 -22.26 7.40 7.18
CA GLY A 189 -21.74 8.77 7.16
C GLY A 189 -20.48 8.93 8.02
N GLN A 190 -19.64 9.90 7.64
CA GLN A 190 -18.33 10.12 8.27
C GLN A 190 -18.44 10.39 9.78
N VAL A 191 -19.35 11.27 10.19
CA VAL A 191 -19.55 11.66 11.61
C VAL A 191 -19.90 10.45 12.47
N ARG A 192 -20.81 9.59 11.99
CA ARG A 192 -21.25 8.40 12.74
C ARG A 192 -20.15 7.35 12.85
N SER A 193 -19.34 7.18 11.81
CA SER A 193 -18.34 6.11 11.70
C SER A 193 -16.94 6.50 12.19
N GLU A 194 -16.66 7.79 12.39
CA GLU A 194 -15.35 8.30 12.83
C GLU A 194 -14.83 7.67 14.13
N PRO A 195 -15.64 7.44 15.19
CA PRO A 195 -15.15 6.81 16.42
C PRO A 195 -14.49 5.45 16.19
N ASN A 196 -15.01 4.64 15.26
CA ASN A 196 -14.45 3.33 14.94
C ASN A 196 -13.08 3.44 14.26
N ARG A 197 -12.86 4.48 13.45
CA ARG A 197 -11.55 4.78 12.84
C ARG A 197 -10.56 5.39 13.84
N ILE A 198 -11.05 6.18 14.81
CA ILE A 198 -10.23 6.64 15.93
C ILE A 198 -9.72 5.44 16.75
N ALA A 199 -10.59 4.49 17.11
CA ALA A 199 -10.18 3.27 17.81
C ALA A 199 -9.16 2.44 17.01
N ALA A 200 -9.34 2.34 15.68
CA ALA A 200 -8.37 1.71 14.79
C ALA A 200 -7.01 2.42 14.81
N ALA A 201 -7.01 3.75 14.77
CA ALA A 201 -5.80 4.57 14.85
C ALA A 201 -5.09 4.42 16.20
N GLU A 202 -5.83 4.38 17.32
CA GLU A 202 -5.28 4.15 18.66
C GLU A 202 -4.60 2.79 18.78
N LEU A 203 -5.23 1.73 18.25
CA LEU A 203 -4.62 0.39 18.22
C LEU A 203 -3.34 0.37 17.36
N ASN A 204 -3.35 1.07 16.23
CA ASN A 204 -2.19 1.18 15.35
C ASN A 204 -1.06 1.92 16.07
N ARG A 205 -1.36 3.07 16.66
CA ARG A 205 -0.42 3.88 17.44
C ARG A 205 0.20 3.09 18.59
N LYS A 206 -0.62 2.40 19.38
CA LYS A 206 -0.15 1.52 20.47
C LYS A 206 0.80 0.43 19.97
N THR A 207 0.53 -0.12 18.79
CA THR A 207 1.39 -1.14 18.16
C THR A 207 2.75 -0.55 17.78
N VAL A 208 2.75 0.64 17.17
CA VAL A 208 3.97 1.36 16.79
C VAL A 208 4.80 1.74 18.01
N ASP A 209 4.16 2.28 19.05
CA ASP A 209 4.82 2.64 20.30
C ASP A 209 5.43 1.41 20.98
N SER A 210 4.74 0.26 20.96
CA SER A 210 5.28 -1.00 21.47
C SER A 210 6.50 -1.49 20.68
N ILE A 211 6.53 -1.32 19.36
CA ILE A 211 7.70 -1.68 18.54
C ILE A 211 8.87 -0.74 18.86
N ARG A 212 8.61 0.57 18.94
CA ARG A 212 9.65 1.59 19.22
C ARG A 212 10.20 1.50 20.64
N LEU A 213 9.41 1.03 21.61
CA LEU A 213 9.89 0.77 22.96
C LEU A 213 10.97 -0.33 22.98
N ILE A 214 10.83 -1.35 22.13
CA ILE A 214 11.80 -2.44 22.00
C ILE A 214 12.96 -2.05 21.09
N ASN A 215 12.68 -1.34 19.99
CA ASN A 215 13.65 -0.88 19.02
C ASN A 215 13.41 0.60 18.67
N PRO A 216 14.08 1.54 19.36
CA PRO A 216 13.91 2.98 19.10
C PRO A 216 14.21 3.41 17.66
N ASN A 217 15.07 2.65 16.97
CA ASN A 217 15.48 2.86 15.59
C ASN A 217 14.64 2.06 14.58
N ALA A 218 13.48 1.52 15.00
CA ALA A 218 12.62 0.73 14.14
C ALA A 218 12.26 1.49 12.86
N LYS A 219 12.47 0.83 11.73
CA LYS A 219 11.99 1.22 10.40
C LYS A 219 10.62 0.58 10.19
N ILE A 220 9.56 1.37 10.28
CA ILE A 220 8.19 0.89 10.15
C ILE A 220 7.56 1.53 8.92
N ILE A 221 6.93 0.71 8.09
CA ILE A 221 6.03 1.12 7.01
C ILE A 221 4.62 0.71 7.41
N ASN A 222 3.79 1.69 7.74
CA ASN A 222 2.37 1.49 8.05
C ASN A 222 1.56 1.78 6.79
N MET A 223 0.81 0.81 6.30
CA MET A 223 0.12 0.93 5.02
C MET A 223 -1.24 0.25 5.06
N GLY A 224 -2.20 0.78 4.32
CA GLY A 224 -3.55 0.26 4.40
C GLY A 224 -4.56 1.12 3.69
N ASP A 225 -5.79 0.63 3.71
CA ASP A 225 -6.98 1.45 3.49
C ASP A 225 -7.39 2.00 4.85
N PHE A 226 -7.16 3.30 5.04
CA PHE A 226 -7.48 4.00 6.27
C PHE A 226 -8.95 4.40 6.33
N ASN A 227 -9.69 4.34 5.23
CA ASN A 227 -11.03 4.91 5.11
C ASN A 227 -11.14 6.37 5.60
N ASP A 228 -10.00 7.06 5.71
CA ASP A 228 -9.86 8.46 6.04
C ASP A 228 -8.78 9.09 5.17
N ASP A 229 -8.95 10.38 4.87
CA ASP A 229 -8.00 11.21 4.16
C ASP A 229 -6.84 11.62 5.09
N PRO A 230 -5.67 12.00 4.53
CA PRO A 230 -4.50 12.38 5.31
C PRO A 230 -4.73 13.44 6.39
N ASN A 231 -5.73 14.31 6.23
CA ASN A 231 -6.04 15.41 7.13
C ASN A 231 -7.17 15.12 8.14
N ASN A 232 -7.62 13.87 8.25
CA ASN A 232 -8.64 13.53 9.24
C ASN A 232 -8.02 13.29 10.62
N LYS A 233 -8.81 13.53 11.66
CA LYS A 233 -8.42 13.41 13.08
C LYS A 233 -7.79 12.05 13.42
N SER A 234 -8.29 10.96 12.86
CA SER A 234 -7.74 9.62 13.06
C SER A 234 -6.29 9.51 12.58
N ILE A 235 -5.91 10.28 11.54
CA ILE A 235 -4.58 10.27 10.92
C ILE A 235 -3.63 11.28 11.55
N GLU A 236 -4.04 12.55 11.62
CA GLU A 236 -3.17 13.62 12.10
C GLU A 236 -3.05 13.59 13.63
N ASP A 237 -4.17 13.64 14.34
CA ASP A 237 -4.18 13.84 15.79
C ASP A 237 -3.91 12.53 16.56
N VAL A 238 -4.58 11.45 16.17
CA VAL A 238 -4.56 10.18 16.93
C VAL A 238 -3.36 9.33 16.53
N LEU A 239 -3.23 9.04 15.23
CA LEU A 239 -2.08 8.27 14.74
C LEU A 239 -0.78 9.07 14.84
N GLY A 240 -0.84 10.40 14.73
CA GLY A 240 0.34 11.27 14.83
C GLY A 240 1.16 11.33 13.53
N ALA A 241 0.50 11.24 12.38
CA ALA A 241 1.13 11.23 11.08
C ALA A 241 1.26 12.65 10.51
N VAL A 242 2.49 13.11 10.30
CA VAL A 242 2.80 14.48 9.86
C VAL A 242 2.96 14.50 8.33
N GLY A 243 2.27 15.43 7.67
CA GLY A 243 2.25 15.51 6.20
C GLY A 243 3.46 16.21 5.58
N GLU A 244 4.06 17.17 6.29
CA GLU A 244 5.20 17.96 5.80
C GLU A 244 6.51 17.53 6.47
N ARG A 245 7.60 17.50 5.71
CA ARG A 245 8.90 17.01 6.22
C ARG A 245 9.53 17.98 7.22
N ASP A 246 9.33 19.27 7.05
CA ASP A 246 9.84 20.35 7.91
C ASP A 246 9.06 20.47 9.24
N GLU A 247 7.85 19.91 9.31
CA GLU A 247 7.06 19.80 10.55
C GLU A 247 7.45 18.57 11.40
N LEU A 248 8.34 17.70 10.90
CA LEU A 248 8.81 16.54 11.65
C LEU A 248 9.67 16.97 12.84
N THR A 249 9.36 16.41 14.00
CA THR A 249 10.13 16.57 15.23
C THR A 249 10.68 15.22 15.68
N ASN A 250 11.56 15.22 16.69
CA ASN A 250 12.06 13.98 17.31
C ASN A 250 10.92 13.12 17.91
N ASN A 251 9.77 13.73 18.21
CA ASN A 251 8.60 13.06 18.77
C ASN A 251 7.59 12.61 17.70
N SER A 252 7.81 12.94 16.43
CA SER A 252 6.93 12.51 15.34
C SER A 252 6.91 10.99 15.22
N ILE A 253 5.73 10.45 14.93
CA ILE A 253 5.52 9.00 14.84
C ILE A 253 5.69 8.54 13.41
N PHE A 254 5.01 9.24 12.51
CA PHE A 254 5.05 8.98 11.09
C PHE A 254 5.22 10.27 10.30
N TYR A 255 5.89 10.13 9.18
CA TYR A 255 5.73 11.00 8.02
C TYR A 255 4.71 10.37 7.06
N ASN A 256 3.77 11.18 6.59
CA ASN A 256 2.73 10.81 5.64
C ASN A 256 2.95 11.47 4.27
N PRO A 257 3.68 10.83 3.34
CA PRO A 257 3.89 11.39 2.00
C PRO A 257 2.60 11.56 1.18
N MET A 258 1.51 10.91 1.59
CA MET A 258 0.23 10.94 0.88
C MET A 258 -0.51 12.27 1.02
N MET A 259 -0.17 13.07 2.05
CA MET A 259 -0.69 14.43 2.22
C MET A 259 -0.47 15.30 0.97
N SER A 260 0.67 15.13 0.31
CA SER A 260 1.00 15.90 -0.89
C SER A 260 0.05 15.61 -2.07
N PHE A 261 -0.46 14.38 -2.19
CA PHE A 261 -1.45 14.00 -3.19
C PHE A 261 -2.83 14.55 -2.83
N TYR A 262 -3.19 14.46 -1.55
CA TYR A 262 -4.43 15.02 -1.03
C TYR A 262 -4.55 16.52 -1.28
N LYS A 263 -3.51 17.30 -0.96
CA LYS A 263 -3.46 18.76 -1.22
C LYS A 263 -3.56 19.12 -2.71
N LYS A 264 -3.16 18.20 -3.61
CA LYS A 264 -3.27 18.36 -5.08
C LYS A 264 -4.60 17.86 -5.64
N GLY A 265 -5.49 17.30 -4.81
CA GLY A 265 -6.73 16.69 -5.26
C GLY A 265 -6.56 15.38 -6.03
N ILE A 266 -5.40 14.72 -5.90
CA ILE A 266 -5.12 13.43 -6.53
C ILE A 266 -5.46 12.33 -5.52
N GLY A 267 -6.53 11.59 -5.78
CA GLY A 267 -7.05 10.56 -4.87
C GLY A 267 -6.71 9.13 -5.28
N THR A 268 -6.91 8.20 -4.34
CA THR A 268 -6.88 6.76 -4.55
C THR A 268 -8.28 6.20 -4.82
N SER A 269 -9.33 6.87 -4.36
CA SER A 269 -10.73 6.51 -4.61
C SER A 269 -11.56 7.74 -4.94
N CYS A 270 -12.69 7.55 -5.64
CA CYS A 270 -13.60 8.62 -6.01
C CYS A 270 -15.07 8.20 -5.82
N TYR A 271 -15.82 9.00 -5.06
CA TYR A 271 -17.24 8.79 -4.79
C TYR A 271 -18.01 10.10 -4.89
N ARG A 272 -19.07 10.13 -5.70
CA ARG A 272 -19.89 11.34 -5.95
C ARG A 272 -19.05 12.57 -6.31
N ASP A 273 -18.10 12.39 -7.23
CA ASP A 273 -17.18 13.42 -7.72
C ASP A 273 -16.23 13.99 -6.65
N LYS A 274 -16.15 13.36 -5.47
CA LYS A 274 -15.16 13.66 -4.44
C LYS A 274 -14.03 12.64 -4.51
N TRP A 275 -12.82 13.13 -4.77
CA TRP A 275 -11.58 12.36 -4.65
C TRP A 275 -11.13 12.28 -3.19
N ASN A 276 -10.73 11.08 -2.78
CA ASN A 276 -10.20 10.80 -1.46
C ASN A 276 -8.86 10.05 -1.56
N VAL A 277 -8.00 10.22 -0.55
CA VAL A 277 -6.73 9.49 -0.41
C VAL A 277 -6.87 8.52 0.77
N LEU A 278 -7.72 7.51 0.59
CA LEU A 278 -8.05 6.53 1.63
C LEU A 278 -6.93 5.51 1.81
N ASP A 279 -6.29 5.12 0.71
CA ASP A 279 -5.16 4.22 0.71
C ASP A 279 -3.89 5.04 0.95
N GLN A 280 -3.13 4.68 1.98
CA GLN A 280 -1.94 5.45 2.35
C GLN A 280 -0.76 4.57 2.72
N VAL A 281 0.44 5.15 2.63
CA VAL A 281 1.68 4.58 3.16
C VAL A 281 2.33 5.64 4.04
N HIS A 282 2.57 5.30 5.30
CA HIS A 282 3.23 6.13 6.30
C HIS A 282 4.55 5.49 6.70
N ILE A 283 5.54 6.32 7.01
CA ILE A 283 6.88 5.84 7.35
C ILE A 283 7.41 6.50 8.61
N THR A 284 8.08 5.71 9.45
CA THR A 284 8.75 6.29 10.63
C THR A 284 9.89 7.22 10.21
N PRO A 285 10.21 8.27 10.98
CA PRO A 285 11.35 9.16 10.70
C PRO A 285 12.68 8.44 10.50
N ASN A 286 12.91 7.30 11.16
CA ASN A 286 14.11 6.47 10.99
C ASN A 286 14.33 5.97 9.55
N LEU A 287 13.26 5.87 8.74
CA LEU A 287 13.34 5.47 7.34
C LEU A 287 13.58 6.67 6.40
N LEU A 288 13.53 7.91 6.89
CA LEU A 288 13.86 9.12 6.12
C LEU A 288 15.34 9.44 6.12
N ILE A 289 16.11 8.87 7.05
CA ILE A 289 17.53 9.16 7.24
C ILE A 289 18.30 8.58 6.05
N GLU A 290 18.85 9.46 5.22
CA GLU A 290 19.70 9.06 4.09
C GLU A 290 20.88 8.22 4.56
N SER A 291 21.19 7.18 3.78
CA SER A 291 22.27 6.26 4.13
C SER A 291 23.00 5.74 2.90
N ASN A 292 24.30 5.51 3.06
CA ASN A 292 25.12 4.87 2.04
C ASN A 292 25.04 3.33 2.10
N THR A 293 24.58 2.78 3.22
CA THR A 293 24.61 1.33 3.47
C THR A 293 23.25 0.74 3.82
N LYS A 294 22.24 1.60 4.01
CA LYS A 294 20.90 1.19 4.46
C LYS A 294 19.81 1.69 3.53
N TRP A 295 18.70 0.96 3.48
CA TRP A 295 17.49 1.41 2.79
C TRP A 295 16.91 2.67 3.44
N TYR A 296 16.58 3.67 2.65
CA TYR A 296 15.84 4.85 3.09
C TYR A 296 14.77 5.24 2.06
N PHE A 297 13.74 5.91 2.53
CA PHE A 297 12.62 6.33 1.72
C PHE A 297 13.01 7.47 0.78
N TRP A 298 12.68 7.29 -0.49
CA TRP A 298 12.87 8.30 -1.52
C TRP A 298 11.58 9.07 -1.80
N LYS A 299 10.55 8.38 -2.29
CA LYS A 299 9.28 8.98 -2.69
C LYS A 299 8.12 7.98 -2.62
N ALA A 300 6.90 8.50 -2.55
CA ALA A 300 5.67 7.71 -2.67
C ALA A 300 4.93 8.06 -3.96
N GLY A 301 3.98 7.21 -4.35
CA GLY A 301 3.14 7.40 -5.52
C GLY A 301 1.77 6.75 -5.41
N ILE A 302 0.81 7.27 -6.19
CA ILE A 302 -0.46 6.62 -6.50
C ILE A 302 -0.32 6.02 -7.90
N PHE A 303 -0.44 4.70 -8.01
CA PHE A 303 -0.29 3.99 -9.28
C PHE A 303 -1.61 4.01 -10.07
N ASN A 304 -1.66 4.80 -11.14
CA ASN A 304 -2.89 5.03 -11.91
C ASN A 304 -2.68 4.98 -13.45
N PRO A 305 -2.06 3.90 -14.00
CA PRO A 305 -1.89 3.77 -15.45
C PRO A 305 -3.23 3.77 -16.19
N SER A 306 -3.19 4.03 -17.50
CA SER A 306 -4.40 4.25 -18.33
C SER A 306 -5.41 3.11 -18.38
N TYR A 307 -5.03 1.90 -17.98
CA TYR A 307 -5.94 0.76 -17.91
C TYR A 307 -6.69 0.67 -16.58
N LEU A 308 -6.28 1.41 -15.55
CA LEU A 308 -6.91 1.42 -14.23
C LEU A 308 -8.03 2.45 -14.07
N TYR A 309 -8.30 3.28 -15.07
CA TYR A 309 -9.39 4.25 -15.00
C TYR A 309 -10.34 4.18 -16.20
N ASN A 310 -11.58 4.58 -15.97
CA ASN A 310 -12.58 4.71 -17.01
C ASN A 310 -12.16 5.78 -18.02
N LYS A 311 -12.01 5.43 -19.28
CA LYS A 311 -11.52 6.35 -20.33
C LYS A 311 -12.60 7.31 -20.84
N LYS A 312 -13.88 6.96 -20.69
CA LYS A 312 -15.04 7.65 -21.27
C LYS A 312 -16.26 7.52 -20.37
N GLY A 313 -17.32 8.26 -20.69
CA GLY A 313 -18.61 8.20 -20.00
C GLY A 313 -18.64 9.01 -18.69
N ARG A 314 -19.74 8.88 -17.95
CA ARG A 314 -20.01 9.64 -16.71
C ARG A 314 -18.90 9.49 -15.66
N TYR A 315 -18.27 8.31 -15.60
CA TYR A 315 -17.22 8.01 -14.63
C TYR A 315 -15.80 8.22 -15.18
N LYS A 316 -15.63 9.00 -16.26
CA LYS A 316 -14.31 9.23 -16.86
C LYS A 316 -13.31 9.70 -15.80
N GLY A 317 -12.15 9.04 -15.73
CA GLY A 317 -11.08 9.30 -14.76
C GLY A 317 -11.22 8.54 -13.44
N TYR A 318 -12.40 8.02 -13.09
CA TYR A 318 -12.58 7.21 -11.90
C TYR A 318 -11.84 5.87 -12.02
N PRO A 319 -11.39 5.27 -10.91
CA PRO A 319 -10.93 3.89 -10.88
C PRO A 319 -11.90 2.97 -11.62
N PHE A 320 -11.35 2.11 -12.48
CA PHE A 320 -12.12 1.14 -13.23
C PHE A 320 -12.46 -0.03 -12.31
N ARG A 321 -13.47 0.20 -11.47
CA ARG A 321 -13.99 -0.75 -10.49
C ARG A 321 -14.45 -2.04 -11.14
N SER A 322 -14.36 -3.12 -10.37
CA SER A 322 -14.68 -4.48 -10.75
C SER A 322 -16.18 -4.69 -10.78
N PHE A 323 -16.94 -4.08 -9.87
CA PHE A 323 -18.38 -4.27 -9.78
C PHE A 323 -19.15 -2.97 -9.85
N ALA A 324 -20.24 -3.00 -10.63
CA ALA A 324 -21.22 -1.92 -10.66
C ALA A 324 -22.61 -2.49 -10.94
N GLY A 325 -23.60 -2.13 -10.11
CA GLY A 325 -25.00 -2.52 -10.32
C GLY A 325 -25.22 -4.04 -10.35
N GLY A 326 -24.53 -4.79 -9.49
CA GLY A 326 -24.66 -6.26 -9.40
C GLY A 326 -24.04 -7.02 -10.58
N LYS A 327 -23.06 -6.43 -11.28
CA LYS A 327 -22.36 -7.08 -12.39
C LYS A 327 -20.87 -6.80 -12.36
N PHE A 328 -20.09 -7.81 -12.74
CA PHE A 328 -18.68 -7.61 -13.07
C PHE A 328 -18.54 -6.76 -14.32
N THR A 329 -17.74 -5.71 -14.25
CA THR A 329 -17.51 -4.74 -15.33
C THR A 329 -16.33 -5.12 -16.23
N GLY A 330 -15.52 -6.11 -15.80
CA GLY A 330 -14.20 -6.37 -16.37
C GLY A 330 -13.06 -5.54 -15.75
N GLY A 331 -13.37 -4.71 -14.74
CA GLY A 331 -12.43 -3.82 -14.05
C GLY A 331 -11.50 -4.48 -13.03
N TYR A 332 -10.81 -3.65 -12.24
CA TYR A 332 -9.68 -4.02 -11.39
C TYR A 332 -9.94 -3.79 -9.90
N SER A 333 -10.26 -2.56 -9.51
CA SER A 333 -10.59 -2.13 -8.14
C SER A 333 -11.24 -0.75 -8.23
N ASP A 334 -12.09 -0.39 -7.27
CA ASP A 334 -12.53 0.99 -7.06
C ASP A 334 -11.47 1.86 -6.36
N HIS A 335 -10.29 1.29 -6.10
CA HIS A 335 -9.10 1.97 -5.57
C HIS A 335 -7.92 1.94 -6.56
N PHE A 336 -7.09 2.97 -6.53
CA PHE A 336 -5.75 2.96 -7.10
C PHE A 336 -4.72 2.49 -6.04
N PRO A 337 -3.78 1.59 -6.39
CA PRO A 337 -2.71 1.21 -5.47
C PRO A 337 -1.83 2.40 -5.09
N VAL A 338 -1.23 2.31 -3.91
CA VAL A 338 -0.20 3.24 -3.43
C VAL A 338 1.11 2.52 -3.22
N TYR A 339 2.23 3.24 -3.34
CA TYR A 339 3.55 2.66 -3.11
C TYR A 339 4.54 3.66 -2.54
N ALA A 340 5.54 3.13 -1.85
CA ALA A 340 6.74 3.82 -1.41
C ALA A 340 7.96 3.17 -2.07
N LEU A 341 8.88 4.01 -2.57
CA LEU A 341 10.16 3.58 -3.09
C LEU A 341 11.23 3.79 -2.04
N LEU A 342 11.93 2.71 -1.72
CA LEU A 342 13.15 2.75 -0.92
C LEU A 342 14.35 2.73 -1.86
N ILE A 343 15.39 3.48 -1.52
CA ILE A 343 16.65 3.47 -2.24
C ILE A 343 17.82 3.14 -1.31
N LYS A 344 18.86 2.55 -1.88
CA LYS A 344 20.12 2.21 -1.20
C LYS A 344 21.25 2.39 -2.19
N LYS A 345 22.32 3.09 -1.78
CA LYS A 345 23.49 3.31 -2.66
C LYS A 345 24.17 1.98 -3.00
N GLN A 346 24.62 1.86 -4.24
CA GLN A 346 25.44 0.74 -4.73
C GLN A 346 26.93 1.10 -4.76
#